data_AF-A0A967Q3A6-F1
#
_entry.id   AF-A0A967Q3A6-F1
#
_cell.length_a   1.000
_cell.length_b   1.000
_cell.length_c   1.000
_cell.angle_alpha   90.00
_cell.angle_beta   90.00
_cell.angle_gamma   90.00
#
_symmetry.space_group_name_H-M   'P 1'
#
loop_
_entity.id
_entity.type
_entity.pdbx_description
1 polymer ?
#
loop_
_entity_poly.entity_id
_entity_poly.type
_entity_poly.pdbx_seq_one_letter_code
_entity_poly.pdbx_strand_id
1 'polypeptide(L)' 'GLYTDLDGLDVSHVGILIRRQGDLLLRHASSRKGVEQVVDVPLFDYLQGKPGIVVLRARPL' A
#
# COMPACT_ATOMS: atom_id res chain seq x y z
N GLY A 1 -0.48 0.42 -6.06
CA GLY A 1 0.02 -0.97 -6.02
C GLY A 1 1.49 -0.93 -5.68
N LEU A 2 1.98 -1.96 -4.99
CA LEU A 2 3.40 -2.12 -4.65
C LEU A 2 4.07 -3.04 -5.66
N TYR A 3 5.15 -2.56 -6.28
CA TYR A 3 5.95 -3.39 -7.20
C TYR A 3 6.63 -4.53 -6.44
N THR A 4 6.99 -5.58 -7.17
CA THR A 4 7.71 -6.74 -6.64
C THR A 4 8.78 -7.21 -7.61
N ASP A 5 9.86 -7.77 -7.09
CA ASP A 5 10.95 -8.33 -7.90
C ASP A 5 10.70 -9.81 -8.26
N LEU A 6 9.44 -10.28 -8.14
CA LEU A 6 9.09 -11.67 -8.45
C LEU A 6 8.86 -11.81 -9.96
N ASP A 7 9.58 -12.72 -10.59
CA ASP A 7 9.46 -12.96 -12.03
C ASP A 7 8.01 -13.32 -12.43
N GLY A 8 7.49 -12.60 -13.42
CA GLY A 8 6.13 -12.79 -13.93
C GLY A 8 5.02 -12.16 -13.08
N LEU A 9 5.35 -11.35 -12.06
CA LEU A 9 4.37 -10.61 -11.26
C LEU A 9 4.77 -9.14 -11.11
N ASP A 10 3.91 -8.24 -11.58
CA ASP A 10 4.21 -6.80 -11.51
C ASP A 10 3.89 -6.21 -10.12
N VAL A 11 2.76 -6.59 -9.52
CA VAL A 11 2.24 -5.98 -8.30
C VAL A 11 1.95 -7.02 -7.22
N SER A 12 2.66 -6.85 -6.11
CA SER A 12 2.54 -7.50 -4.81
C SER A 12 1.19 -7.48 -4.12
N HIS A 13 0.75 -6.24 -3.96
CA HIS A 13 -0.17 -5.84 -2.93
C HIS A 13 -0.74 -4.46 -3.26
N VAL A 14 -1.91 -4.15 -2.70
CA VAL A 14 -2.60 -2.89 -2.94
C VAL A 14 -3.20 -2.32 -1.65
N GLY A 15 -3.52 -1.04 -1.68
CA GLY A 15 -4.19 -0.32 -0.61
C GLY A 15 -4.63 1.05 -1.09
N ILE A 16 -5.23 1.82 -0.19
CA ILE A 16 -5.73 3.17 -0.44
C ILE A 16 -4.85 4.15 0.32
N LEU A 17 -4.40 5.20 -0.36
CA LEU A 17 -3.70 6.31 0.30
C LEU A 17 -4.71 7.18 1.03
N ILE A 18 -4.51 7.35 2.33
CA ILE A 18 -5.32 8.22 3.20
C ILE A 18 -4.44 9.37 3.68
N ARG A 19 -4.91 10.60 3.51
CA ARG A 19 -4.28 11.79 4.11
C ARG A 19 -5.02 12.17 5.38
N ARG A 20 -4.33 12.21 6.52
CA ARG A 20 -4.91 12.60 7.82
C ARG A 20 -3.96 13.54 8.54
N GLN A 21 -4.42 14.75 8.85
CA GLN A 21 -3.65 15.74 9.65
C GLN A 21 -2.20 15.99 9.15
N GLY A 22 -1.98 15.90 7.83
CA GLY A 22 -0.65 16.05 7.22
C GLY A 22 0.04 14.72 6.92
N ASP A 23 -0.27 13.67 7.67
CA ASP A 23 0.29 12.34 7.48
C ASP A 23 -0.29 11.63 6.25
N LEU A 24 0.56 10.83 5.61
CA LEU A 24 0.18 9.91 4.55
C LEU A 24 0.19 8.49 5.09
N LEU A 25 -0.97 7.87 5.10
CA LEU A 25 -1.19 6.51 5.56
C LEU A 25 -1.54 5.59 4.38
N LEU A 26 -1.10 4.35 4.45
CA LEU A 26 -1.58 3.27 3.61
C LEU A 26 -2.64 2.48 4.38
N ARG A 27 -3.89 2.54 3.90
CA ARG A 27 -4.95 1.63 4.36
C ARG A 27 -4.95 0.37 3.50
N HIS A 28 -4.78 -0.79 4.09
CA HIS A 28 -4.84 -2.05 3.36
C HIS A 28 -5.38 -3.21 4.21
N ALA A 29 -5.89 -4.25 3.56
CA ALA A 29 -6.15 -5.53 4.20
C ALA A 29 -4.80 -6.22 4.46
N SER A 30 -4.51 -6.57 5.70
CA SER A 30 -3.26 -7.25 6.07
C SER A 30 -3.50 -8.75 6.23
N SER A 31 -2.74 -9.57 5.50
CA SER A 31 -2.71 -11.03 5.69
C SER A 31 -1.66 -11.48 6.72
N ARG A 32 -0.96 -10.54 7.36
CA ARG A 32 0.04 -10.85 8.40
C ARG A 32 -0.66 -11.56 9.56
N LYS A 33 -0.18 -12.75 9.89
CA LYS A 33 -0.67 -13.54 11.03
C LYS A 33 -0.73 -12.69 12.30
N GLY A 34 -1.88 -12.69 12.97
CA GLY A 34 -2.14 -11.88 14.17
C GLY A 34 -2.58 -10.44 13.90
N VAL A 35 -2.66 -10.02 12.64
CA VAL A 35 -3.30 -8.77 12.23
C VAL A 35 -4.61 -9.08 11.51
N GLU A 36 -4.56 -9.77 10.36
CA GLU A 36 -5.72 -10.36 9.66
C GLU A 36 -6.95 -9.42 9.51
N GLN A 37 -6.70 -8.12 9.37
CA GLN A 37 -7.73 -7.09 9.33
C GLN A 37 -7.28 -5.90 8.49
N VAL A 38 -8.19 -4.95 8.25
CA VAL A 38 -7.87 -3.67 7.62
C VAL A 38 -7.12 -2.80 8.63
N VAL A 39 -5.95 -2.31 8.24
CA VAL A 39 -5.11 -1.45 9.07
C VAL A 39 -4.65 -0.21 8.31
N ASP A 40 -4.36 0.84 9.07
CA ASP A 40 -3.70 2.04 8.60
C ASP A 40 -2.26 2.03 9.12
N VAL A 41 -1.29 2.18 8.23
CA VAL A 41 0.14 2.25 8.58
C VAL A 41 0.77 3.48 7.93
N PRO A 42 1.82 4.09 8.53
CA PRO A 42 2.56 5.16 7.88
C PRO A 42 3.10 4.72 6.52
N LEU A 43 2.83 5.51 5.47
CA LEU A 43 3.20 5.13 4.10
C LEU A 43 4.71 4.95 3.96
N PHE A 44 5.50 5.92 4.40
CA PHE A 44 6.95 5.90 4.18
C PHE A 44 7.65 4.76 4.92
N ASP A 45 7.22 4.46 6.16
CA ASP A 45 7.72 3.30 6.90
C ASP A 45 7.37 2.01 6.19
N TYR A 46 6.14 1.90 5.68
CA TYR A 46 5.73 0.72 4.92
C TYR A 46 6.55 0.58 3.62
N LEU A 47 6.93 1.66 2.95
CA LEU A 47 7.66 1.60 1.68
C LEU A 47 9.16 1.28 1.82
N GLN A 48 9.71 1.25 3.04
CA GLN A 48 11.12 0.93 3.24
C GLN A 48 11.48 -0.43 2.64
N GLY A 49 12.53 -0.45 1.82
CA GLY A 49 13.02 -1.67 1.16
C GLY A 49 12.14 -2.21 0.03
N LYS A 50 11.07 -1.50 -0.36
CA LYS A 50 10.22 -1.92 -1.49
C LYS A 50 10.71 -1.30 -2.81
N PRO A 51 10.62 -2.02 -3.95
CA PRO A 51 11.13 -1.53 -5.23
C PRO A 51 10.48 -0.24 -5.72
N GLY A 52 9.20 -0.03 -5.38
CA GLY A 52 8.47 1.19 -5.69
C GLY A 52 6.96 0.99 -5.64
N ILE A 53 6.23 2.01 -6.08
CA ILE A 53 4.76 1.96 -6.17
C ILE A 53 4.24 2.57 -7.46
N VAL A 54 3.08 2.08 -7.89
CA VAL A 54 2.21 2.73 -8.87
C VAL A 54 1.02 3.37 -8.15
N VAL A 55 0.75 4.63 -8.47
CA VAL A 55 -0.37 5.38 -7.90
C VAL A 55 -1.43 5.59 -8.97
N LEU A 56 -2.64 5.11 -8.68
CA LEU A 56 -3.81 5.35 -9.51
C LEU A 56 -4.74 6.34 -8.79
N ARG A 57 -5.32 7.27 -9.55
CA ARG A 57 -6.31 8.23 -9.05
C ARG A 57 -7.62 7.99 -9.79
N ALA A 58 -8.66 7.65 -9.04
CA ALA A 58 -10.01 7.53 -9.60
C ALA A 58 -10.42 8.86 -10.24
N ARG A 59 -10.97 8.80 -11.46
CA ARG A 59 -11.65 9.93 -12.09
C ARG A 59 -13.14 9.80 -11.76
N PRO A 60 -13.80 10.85 -11.24
CA PRO A 60 -15.25 10.84 -11.10
C PRO A 60 -15.92 10.60 -12.46
N LEU A 61 -17.09 9.95 -12.43
CA LEU A 61 -17.96 9.80 -13.59
C LEU A 61 -18.58 11.14 -14.00
#